data_AF-A0A8J2LLH0-F1
#
_entry.id   AF-A0A8J2LLH0-F1
#
_cell.length_a   1.000
_cell.length_b   1.000
_cell.length_c   1.000
_cell.angle_alpha   90.00
_cell.angle_beta   90.00
_cell.angle_gamma   90.00
#
_symmetry.space_group_name_H-M   'P 1'
#
loop_
_entity.id
_entity.type
_entity.pdbx_description
1 polymer ?
#
loop_
_entity_poly.entity_id
_entity_poly.type
_entity_poly.pdbx_seq_one_letter_code
_entity_poly.pdbx_strand_id
1 'polypeptide(L)'
;VFLNQSEGQTELPLKEEKVLLGYYAFTKAQSEAIVLCTRNKPMANGNILKTAILRPTVMYGELDPYYVPGTLKLAKMAGGYLPQPKIFQGEPVLQSTYVGNVAWAHALAIWRLNEELKEEYVPEEWREVDGQEIYVTDDTHPAMIYDFMKPFLALKGFSLLRTPVPLFLVFFWVYNMSLLLTLLPDSWKKWLQSHPLFPAYESFKMAHSAVHVSRLKSTNCL
;
A
#
# COMPACT_ATOMS: atom_id res chain seq x y z
N VAL A 1 10.07 -4.02 -17.10
CA VAL A 1 9.51 -4.73 -15.93
C VAL A 1 10.68 -5.30 -15.17
N PHE A 2 11.16 -4.59 -14.16
CA PHE A 2 12.28 -5.03 -13.35
C PHE A 2 11.76 -6.03 -12.31
N LEU A 3 12.11 -7.31 -12.47
CA LEU A 3 11.91 -8.38 -11.49
C LEU A 3 12.88 -8.13 -10.33
N ASN A 4 12.40 -7.50 -9.26
CA ASN A 4 13.22 -7.31 -8.07
C ASN A 4 13.05 -8.50 -7.12
N GLN A 5 14.21 -9.09 -6.81
CA GLN A 5 14.52 -10.17 -5.88
C GLN A 5 13.42 -10.55 -4.88
N SER A 6 13.10 -11.85 -4.87
CA SER A 6 12.38 -12.51 -3.79
C SER A 6 13.09 -12.25 -2.46
N GLU A 7 12.46 -11.50 -1.56
CA GLU A 7 12.74 -11.67 -0.13
C GLU A 7 12.58 -13.17 0.19
N GLY A 8 13.47 -13.70 1.03
CA GLY A 8 13.31 -15.07 1.53
C GLY A 8 11.90 -15.26 2.08
N GLN A 9 11.31 -16.44 1.83
CA GLN A 9 9.93 -16.79 2.19
C GLN A 9 9.48 -16.05 3.45
N THR A 10 8.61 -15.05 3.26
CA THR A 10 8.20 -14.20 4.38
C THR A 10 7.35 -15.04 5.31
N GLU A 11 7.86 -15.29 6.52
CA GLU A 11 7.12 -16.04 7.53
C GLU A 11 5.79 -15.32 7.81
N LEU A 12 4.71 -16.11 7.81
CA LEU A 12 3.39 -15.57 8.04
C LEU A 12 3.31 -14.95 9.43
N PRO A 13 2.81 -13.71 9.57
CA PRO A 13 2.67 -13.08 10.87
C PRO A 13 1.69 -13.89 11.73
N LEU A 14 2.19 -14.50 12.80
CA LEU A 14 1.38 -15.34 13.72
C LEU A 14 0.30 -14.56 14.48
N LYS A 15 0.41 -13.22 14.57
CA LYS A 15 -0.52 -12.34 15.30
C LYS A 15 -0.67 -10.98 14.63
N GLU A 16 -1.90 -10.45 14.64
CA GLU A 16 -2.31 -9.17 14.05
C GLU A 16 -1.50 -7.97 14.56
N GLU A 17 -1.20 -7.94 15.86
CA GLU A 17 -0.60 -6.79 16.57
C GLU A 17 0.81 -6.41 16.10
N LYS A 18 1.45 -7.25 15.27
CA LYS A 18 2.84 -7.06 14.82
C LYS A 18 2.97 -6.49 13.41
N VAL A 19 1.88 -6.16 12.71
CA VAL A 19 1.94 -5.77 11.29
C VAL A 19 1.67 -4.27 11.07
N LEU A 20 2.50 -3.64 10.24
CA LEU A 20 2.58 -2.17 10.04
C LEU A 20 1.32 -1.52 9.45
N LEU A 21 0.38 -2.31 8.92
CA LEU A 21 -0.94 -1.87 8.41
C LEU A 21 -2.10 -2.58 9.15
N GLY A 22 -1.84 -3.12 10.35
CA GLY A 22 -2.83 -3.78 11.21
C GLY A 22 -3.55 -4.95 10.53
N TYR A 23 -4.87 -5.05 10.77
CA TYR A 23 -5.73 -6.12 10.26
C TYR A 23 -5.67 -6.28 8.74
N TYR A 24 -5.56 -5.19 7.98
CA TYR A 24 -5.47 -5.25 6.52
C TYR A 24 -4.27 -6.08 6.08
N ALA A 25 -3.09 -5.75 6.59
CA ALA A 25 -1.85 -6.46 6.28
C ALA A 25 -1.94 -7.95 6.65
N PHE A 26 -2.51 -8.23 7.82
CA PHE A 26 -2.68 -9.56 8.35
C PHE A 26 -3.56 -10.43 7.44
N THR A 27 -4.73 -9.91 7.03
CA THR A 27 -5.63 -10.65 6.12
C THR A 27 -5.02 -10.87 4.73
N LYS A 28 -4.19 -9.94 4.25
CA LYS A 28 -3.45 -10.11 2.99
C LYS A 28 -2.37 -11.19 3.09
N ALA A 29 -1.59 -11.20 4.17
CA ALA A 29 -0.60 -12.27 4.41
C ALA A 29 -1.27 -13.65 4.53
N GLN A 30 -2.42 -13.75 5.23
CA GLN A 30 -3.19 -15.00 5.27
C GLN A 30 -3.69 -15.44 3.89
N SER A 31 -4.11 -14.49 3.04
CA SER A 31 -4.55 -14.80 1.68
C SER A 31 -3.40 -15.37 0.84
N GLU A 32 -2.21 -14.82 0.96
CA GLU A 32 -1.00 -15.33 0.32
C GLU A 32 -0.68 -16.77 0.77
N ALA A 33 -0.77 -17.05 2.08
CA ALA A 33 -0.62 -18.41 2.62
C ALA A 33 -1.57 -19.42 1.96
N ILE A 34 -2.85 -19.05 1.85
CA ILE A 34 -3.88 -19.91 1.26
C ILE A 34 -3.55 -20.19 -0.21
N VAL A 35 -3.09 -19.19 -0.96
CA VAL A 35 -2.69 -19.33 -2.37
C VAL A 35 -1.48 -20.28 -2.50
N LEU A 36 -0.47 -20.16 -1.63
CA LEU A 36 0.67 -21.06 -1.63
C LEU A 36 0.27 -22.49 -1.24
N CYS A 37 -0.54 -22.67 -0.20
CA CYS A 37 -1.02 -23.98 0.24
C CYS A 37 -1.99 -24.66 -0.73
N THR A 38 -2.54 -23.93 -1.70
CA THR A 38 -3.42 -24.46 -2.74
C THR A 38 -2.70 -24.75 -4.06
N ARG A 39 -1.43 -24.36 -4.19
CA ARG A 39 -0.58 -24.69 -5.34
C ARG A 39 -0.57 -26.21 -5.60
N ASN A 40 -0.57 -26.57 -6.89
CA ASN A 40 -0.54 -27.94 -7.39
C ASN A 40 -1.74 -28.82 -6.99
N LYS A 41 -2.82 -28.24 -6.44
CA LYS A 41 -4.05 -29.01 -6.20
C LYS A 41 -4.75 -29.36 -7.51
N PRO A 42 -5.36 -30.54 -7.64
CA PRO A 42 -6.09 -30.93 -8.84
C PRO A 42 -7.33 -30.04 -9.03
N MET A 43 -7.59 -29.64 -10.27
CA MET A 43 -8.75 -28.86 -10.69
C MET A 43 -9.80 -29.76 -11.36
N ALA A 44 -11.05 -29.29 -11.42
CA ALA A 44 -12.16 -30.03 -12.01
C ALA A 44 -11.99 -30.33 -13.52
N ASN A 45 -11.16 -29.56 -14.21
CA ASN A 45 -10.84 -29.74 -15.63
C ASN A 45 -9.67 -30.73 -15.88
N GLY A 46 -9.18 -31.41 -14.84
CA GLY A 46 -8.06 -32.36 -14.94
C GLY A 46 -6.67 -31.74 -14.88
N ASN A 47 -6.56 -30.40 -14.86
CA ASN A 47 -5.29 -29.70 -14.70
C ASN A 47 -4.89 -29.55 -13.22
N ILE A 48 -3.66 -29.10 -12.98
CA ILE A 48 -3.18 -28.69 -11.65
C ILE A 48 -3.29 -27.18 -11.48
N LEU A 49 -3.61 -26.73 -10.26
CA LEU A 49 -3.70 -25.31 -9.94
C LEU A 49 -2.30 -24.69 -9.83
N LYS A 50 -1.94 -23.89 -10.82
CA LYS A 50 -0.75 -23.03 -10.82
C LYS A 50 -1.08 -21.70 -10.14
N THR A 51 -0.17 -21.15 -9.35
CA THR A 51 -0.43 -19.96 -8.55
C THR A 51 0.70 -18.94 -8.65
N ALA A 52 0.40 -17.66 -8.50
CA ALA A 52 1.40 -16.60 -8.38
C ALA A 52 0.88 -15.51 -7.44
N ILE A 53 1.80 -14.88 -6.70
CA ILE A 53 1.49 -13.78 -5.80
C ILE A 53 2.13 -12.52 -6.37
N LEU A 54 1.31 -11.52 -6.69
CA LEU A 54 1.79 -10.22 -7.16
C LEU A 54 1.66 -9.18 -6.05
N ARG A 55 2.76 -8.53 -5.69
CA ARG A 55 2.86 -7.47 -4.68
C ARG A 55 3.15 -6.13 -5.36
N PRO A 56 2.13 -5.43 -5.89
CA PRO A 56 2.32 -4.08 -6.39
C PRO A 56 2.67 -3.13 -5.25
N THR A 57 3.56 -2.17 -5.52
CA THR A 57 3.78 -1.05 -4.59
C THR A 57 2.61 -0.07 -4.63
N VAL A 58 2.72 1.07 -3.93
CA VAL A 58 1.64 2.08 -3.92
C VAL A 58 1.30 2.50 -5.34
N MET A 59 0.05 2.28 -5.74
CA MET A 59 -0.40 2.50 -7.11
C MET A 59 -0.88 3.93 -7.32
N TYR A 60 -0.65 4.46 -8.52
CA TYR A 60 -1.23 5.72 -8.98
C TYR A 60 -1.71 5.57 -10.43
N GLY A 61 -2.68 6.37 -10.84
CA GLY A 61 -3.15 6.38 -12.23
C GLY A 61 -4.62 6.75 -12.35
N GLU A 62 -5.21 6.38 -13.48
CA GLU A 62 -6.60 6.65 -13.80
C GLU A 62 -7.53 5.94 -12.81
N LEU A 63 -8.64 6.61 -12.49
CA LEU A 63 -9.68 6.11 -11.58
C LEU A 63 -9.24 5.87 -10.12
N ASP A 64 -7.98 6.17 -9.74
CA ASP A 64 -7.58 6.26 -8.33
C ASP A 64 -8.35 7.41 -7.65
N PRO A 65 -9.19 7.15 -6.63
CA PRO A 65 -9.92 8.22 -5.96
C PRO A 65 -9.17 8.78 -4.74
N TYR A 66 -8.06 8.14 -4.32
CA TYR A 66 -7.46 8.33 -3.00
C TYR A 66 -6.07 8.95 -3.06
N TYR A 67 -5.12 8.39 -3.82
CA TYR A 67 -3.71 8.73 -3.64
C TYR A 67 -3.37 10.12 -4.21
N VAL A 68 -3.41 10.29 -5.54
CA VAL A 68 -3.16 11.62 -6.14
C VAL A 68 -4.38 12.52 -5.95
N PRO A 69 -5.63 12.11 -6.25
CA PRO A 69 -6.76 13.01 -6.14
C PRO A 69 -7.13 13.38 -4.70
N GLY A 70 -6.92 12.49 -3.73
CA GLY A 70 -7.10 12.83 -2.31
C GLY A 70 -6.12 13.91 -1.86
N THR A 71 -4.85 13.80 -2.30
CA THR A 71 -3.83 14.82 -2.02
C THR A 71 -4.18 16.18 -2.65
N LEU A 72 -4.66 16.19 -3.89
CA LEU A 72 -5.11 17.41 -4.56
C LEU A 72 -6.33 18.05 -3.88
N LYS A 73 -7.28 17.23 -3.39
CA LYS A 73 -8.43 17.71 -2.61
C LYS A 73 -7.97 18.37 -1.32
N LEU A 74 -7.04 17.73 -0.60
CA LEU A 74 -6.46 18.28 0.63
C LEU A 74 -5.77 19.62 0.38
N ALA A 75 -4.92 19.70 -0.65
CA ALA A 75 -4.25 20.95 -1.02
C ALA A 75 -5.24 22.06 -1.37
N LYS A 76 -6.30 21.75 -2.13
CA LYS A 76 -7.36 22.70 -2.48
C LYS A 76 -8.07 23.24 -1.22
N MET A 77 -8.34 22.37 -0.26
CA MET A 77 -9.01 22.73 1.00
C MET A 77 -8.11 23.59 1.91
N ALA A 78 -6.80 23.40 1.84
CA ALA A 78 -5.80 24.20 2.53
C ALA A 78 -5.34 25.43 1.72
N GLY A 79 -6.21 25.98 0.85
CA GLY A 79 -5.95 27.22 0.12
C GLY A 79 -4.90 27.10 -0.99
N GLY A 80 -4.70 25.90 -1.53
CA GLY A 80 -3.69 25.62 -2.57
C GLY A 80 -2.32 25.19 -2.03
N TYR A 81 -2.23 24.93 -0.72
CA TYR A 81 -0.99 24.49 -0.07
C TYR A 81 -1.17 23.10 0.53
N LEU A 82 -0.31 22.14 0.17
CA LEU A 82 -0.29 20.84 0.83
C LEU A 82 0.58 20.91 2.10
N PRO A 83 0.01 20.71 3.31
CA PRO A 83 0.81 20.67 4.53
C PRO A 83 1.65 19.39 4.59
N GLN A 84 2.95 19.56 4.88
CA GLN A 84 3.88 18.46 5.10
C GLN A 84 4.26 18.39 6.59
N PRO A 85 4.05 17.26 7.29
CA PRO A 85 4.55 17.05 8.63
C PRO A 85 6.08 17.05 8.64
N LYS A 86 6.69 17.71 9.61
CA LYS A 86 8.14 17.70 9.84
C LYS A 86 8.56 16.38 10.45
N ILE A 87 9.03 15.44 9.64
CA ILE A 87 9.58 14.16 10.12
C ILE A 87 11.06 14.40 10.49
N PHE A 88 11.43 14.08 11.73
CA PHE A 88 12.75 14.42 12.27
C PHE A 88 13.85 13.38 11.95
N GLN A 89 13.50 12.17 11.50
CA GLN A 89 14.47 11.12 11.16
C GLN A 89 14.02 10.34 9.92
N GLY A 90 14.89 10.28 8.90
CA GLY A 90 14.77 9.43 7.72
C GLY A 90 13.43 9.58 6.99
N GLU A 91 13.32 10.54 6.06
CA GLU A 91 12.09 10.67 5.29
C GLU A 91 11.85 9.40 4.47
N PRO A 92 10.66 8.77 4.58
CA PRO A 92 10.40 7.49 3.93
C PRO A 92 10.37 7.70 2.42
N VAL A 93 11.29 7.01 1.72
CA VAL A 93 11.26 6.89 0.26
C VAL A 93 10.29 5.79 -0.10
N LEU A 94 9.33 6.12 -0.96
CA LEU A 94 8.31 5.20 -1.45
C LEU A 94 8.53 4.97 -2.95
N GLN A 95 8.41 3.73 -3.38
CA GLN A 95 8.29 3.41 -4.79
C GLN A 95 6.80 3.36 -5.17
N SER A 96 6.39 4.21 -6.10
CA SER A 96 5.04 4.20 -6.67
C SER A 96 5.05 3.47 -8.00
N THR A 97 3.95 2.81 -8.35
CA THR A 97 3.82 2.10 -9.64
C THR A 97 2.55 2.55 -10.36
N TYR A 98 2.64 2.80 -11.65
CA TYR A 98 1.48 3.16 -12.46
C TYR A 98 0.51 1.98 -12.57
N VAL A 99 -0.79 2.24 -12.38
CA VAL A 99 -1.84 1.21 -12.34
C VAL A 99 -1.93 0.39 -13.63
N GLY A 100 -1.67 1.01 -14.79
CA GLY A 100 -1.62 0.30 -16.07
C GLY A 100 -0.49 -0.73 -16.14
N ASN A 101 0.67 -0.42 -15.55
CA ASN A 101 1.79 -1.34 -15.46
C ASN A 101 1.47 -2.53 -14.54
N VAL A 102 0.78 -2.27 -13.43
CA VAL A 102 0.30 -3.32 -12.53
C VAL A 102 -0.71 -4.23 -13.23
N ALA A 103 -1.68 -3.66 -13.94
CA ALA A 103 -2.66 -4.44 -14.70
C ALA A 103 -1.98 -5.31 -15.78
N TRP A 104 -0.98 -4.75 -16.47
CA TRP A 104 -0.20 -5.49 -17.45
C TRP A 104 0.60 -6.64 -16.82
N ALA A 105 1.18 -6.43 -15.65
CA ALA A 105 1.86 -7.50 -14.91
C ALA A 105 0.92 -8.66 -14.56
N HIS A 106 -0.35 -8.39 -14.21
CA HIS A 106 -1.34 -9.44 -13.98
C HIS A 106 -1.66 -10.23 -15.26
N ALA A 107 -1.82 -9.55 -16.40
CA ALA A 107 -2.04 -10.20 -17.68
C ALA A 107 -0.86 -11.10 -18.07
N LEU A 108 0.37 -10.62 -17.89
CA LEU A 108 1.60 -11.39 -18.13
C LEU A 108 1.70 -12.61 -17.21
N ALA A 109 1.39 -12.47 -15.92
CA ALA A 109 1.39 -13.58 -14.99
C ALA A 109 0.39 -14.66 -15.39
N ILE A 110 -0.85 -14.29 -15.74
CA ILE A 110 -1.88 -15.23 -16.21
C ILE A 110 -1.43 -15.92 -17.50
N TRP A 111 -0.92 -15.15 -18.46
CA TRP A 111 -0.42 -15.70 -19.71
C TRP A 111 0.69 -16.71 -19.45
N ARG A 112 1.64 -16.39 -18.57
CA ARG A 112 2.76 -17.27 -18.24
C ARG A 112 2.34 -18.54 -17.50
N LEU A 113 1.47 -18.44 -16.51
CA LEU A 113 0.93 -19.60 -15.79
C LEU A 113 0.18 -20.55 -16.75
N ASN A 114 -0.50 -20.02 -17.76
CA ASN A 114 -1.17 -20.84 -18.79
C ASN A 114 -0.17 -21.50 -19.75
N GLU A 115 0.95 -20.86 -20.07
CA GLU A 115 2.03 -21.50 -20.83
C GLU A 115 2.69 -22.62 -20.05
N GLU A 116 2.90 -22.43 -18.75
CA GLU A 116 3.46 -23.41 -17.81
C GLU A 116 2.61 -24.67 -17.62
N LEU A 117 1.33 -24.63 -17.98
CA LEU A 117 0.45 -25.79 -17.99
C LEU A 117 0.63 -26.68 -19.22
N LYS A 118 1.29 -26.19 -20.28
CA LYS A 118 1.48 -26.96 -21.52
C LYS A 118 2.63 -27.95 -21.34
N GLU A 119 2.43 -29.20 -21.76
CA GLU A 119 3.40 -30.29 -21.57
C GLU A 119 4.78 -30.05 -22.21
N GLU A 120 4.85 -29.28 -23.30
CA GLU A 120 6.10 -28.98 -24.03
C GLU A 120 6.93 -27.86 -23.39
N TYR A 121 6.40 -27.20 -22.35
CA TYR A 121 7.05 -26.04 -21.77
C TYR A 121 8.21 -26.45 -20.84
N VAL A 122 9.43 -26.04 -21.23
CA VAL A 122 10.63 -26.15 -20.38
C VAL A 122 11.00 -24.74 -19.90
N PRO A 123 10.69 -24.37 -18.64
CA PRO A 123 11.06 -23.08 -18.10
C PRO A 123 12.58 -22.96 -17.95
N GLU A 124 13.14 -21.82 -18.35
CA GLU A 124 14.33 -21.30 -17.68
C GLU A 124 13.90 -20.89 -16.26
N GLU A 125 14.66 -21.25 -15.21
CA GLU A 125 14.26 -21.06 -13.80
C GLU A 125 13.80 -19.62 -13.47
N TRP A 126 14.43 -18.61 -14.08
CA TRP A 126 14.10 -17.20 -13.88
C TRP A 126 12.80 -16.75 -14.56
N ARG A 127 12.22 -17.58 -15.44
CA ARG A 127 10.94 -17.34 -16.13
C ARG A 127 9.79 -18.16 -15.58
N GLU A 128 10.03 -19.03 -14.61
CA GLU A 128 8.96 -19.72 -13.90
C GLU A 128 8.20 -18.70 -13.05
N VAL A 129 6.87 -18.69 -13.11
CA VAL A 129 6.02 -17.79 -12.33
C VAL A 129 5.24 -18.57 -11.27
N ASP A 130 4.99 -19.86 -11.50
CA ASP A 130 4.30 -20.73 -10.55
C ASP A 130 4.99 -20.79 -9.18
N GLY A 131 4.21 -20.51 -8.13
CA GLY A 131 4.63 -20.49 -6.74
C GLY A 131 5.50 -19.30 -6.35
N GLN A 132 5.68 -18.30 -7.22
CA GLN A 132 6.52 -17.15 -6.92
C GLN A 132 5.75 -15.99 -6.28
N GLU A 133 6.48 -15.24 -5.44
CA GLU A 133 6.08 -13.95 -4.89
C GLU A 133 6.83 -12.85 -5.65
N ILE A 134 6.12 -12.04 -6.42
CA ILE A 134 6.71 -11.08 -7.37
C ILE A 134 6.30 -9.67 -6.95
N TYR A 135 7.30 -8.84 -6.65
CA TYR A 135 7.09 -7.41 -6.46
C TYR A 135 6.91 -6.73 -7.83
N VAL A 136 5.76 -6.07 -8.01
CA VAL A 136 5.46 -5.34 -9.25
C VAL A 136 5.85 -3.89 -9.07
N THR A 137 6.87 -3.50 -9.83
CA THR A 137 7.42 -2.13 -9.87
C THR A 137 7.60 -1.66 -11.30
N ASP A 138 7.77 -0.35 -11.48
CA ASP A 138 8.13 0.26 -12.74
C ASP A 138 9.27 1.28 -12.60
N ASP A 139 9.55 2.00 -13.68
CA ASP A 139 10.66 2.94 -13.79
C ASP A 139 10.36 4.30 -13.11
N THR A 140 9.26 4.39 -12.38
CA THR A 140 8.96 5.56 -11.56
C THR A 140 10.01 5.71 -10.47
N HIS A 141 10.66 6.87 -10.43
CA HIS A 141 11.72 7.14 -9.48
C HIS A 141 11.21 7.03 -8.04
N PRO A 142 11.85 6.20 -7.17
CA PRO A 142 11.52 6.17 -5.75
C PRO A 142 11.76 7.54 -5.13
N ALA A 143 10.70 8.11 -4.57
CA ALA A 143 10.75 9.48 -4.04
C ALA A 143 9.98 9.54 -2.72
N MET A 144 10.19 10.60 -1.97
CA MET A 144 9.28 10.93 -0.89
C MET A 144 7.89 11.19 -1.44
N ILE A 145 6.86 10.87 -0.66
CA ILE A 145 5.46 11.11 -1.06
C ILE A 145 5.21 12.57 -1.47
N TYR A 146 5.80 13.54 -0.77
CA TYR A 146 5.63 14.96 -1.08
C TYR A 146 6.35 15.37 -2.36
N ASP A 147 7.53 14.80 -2.62
CA ASP A 147 8.27 15.04 -3.85
C ASP A 147 7.57 14.44 -5.06
N PHE A 148 7.03 13.22 -4.91
CA PHE A 148 6.19 12.58 -5.91
C PHE A 148 4.94 13.42 -6.23
N MET A 149 4.36 14.10 -5.23
CA MET A 149 3.15 14.91 -5.39
C MET A 149 3.41 16.30 -6.02
N LYS A 150 4.64 16.83 -5.96
CA LYS A 150 5.01 18.15 -6.52
C LYS A 150 4.53 18.38 -7.96
N PRO A 151 4.81 17.50 -8.94
CA PRO A 151 4.36 17.72 -10.32
C PRO A 151 2.83 17.81 -10.43
N PHE A 152 2.09 16.98 -9.70
CA PHE A 152 0.62 16.99 -9.72
C PHE A 152 0.05 18.28 -9.12
N LEU A 153 0.65 18.78 -8.03
CA LEU A 153 0.28 20.05 -7.42
C LEU A 153 0.53 21.22 -8.37
N ALA A 154 1.71 21.25 -9.00
CA ALA A 154 2.08 22.32 -9.93
C ALA A 154 1.09 22.44 -11.11
N LEU A 155 0.62 21.31 -11.66
CA LEU A 155 -0.40 21.29 -12.72
C LEU A 155 -1.75 21.90 -12.31
N LYS A 156 -2.03 22.00 -11.01
CA LYS A 156 -3.25 22.63 -10.46
C LYS A 156 -2.99 24.04 -9.91
N GLY A 157 -1.78 24.57 -10.06
CA GLY A 157 -1.39 25.85 -9.46
C GLY A 157 -1.24 25.80 -7.93
N PHE A 158 -1.07 24.59 -7.38
CA PHE A 158 -0.85 24.37 -5.94
C PHE A 158 0.64 24.18 -5.64
N SER A 159 1.00 24.29 -4.38
CA SER A 159 2.39 24.13 -3.92
C SER A 159 2.45 23.39 -2.59
N LEU A 160 3.64 22.92 -2.22
CA LEU A 160 3.87 22.43 -0.86
C LEU A 160 3.94 23.62 0.10
N LEU A 161 3.47 23.43 1.33
CA LEU A 161 3.69 24.40 2.39
C LEU A 161 5.20 24.54 2.66
N ARG A 162 5.74 25.75 2.51
CA ARG A 162 7.18 26.02 2.62
C ARG A 162 7.78 25.62 3.97
N THR A 163 7.00 25.77 5.03
CA THR A 163 7.40 25.42 6.40
C THR A 163 6.70 24.12 6.80
N PRO A 164 7.45 23.03 6.99
CA PRO A 164 6.88 21.79 7.48
C PRO A 164 6.20 21.99 8.84
N VAL A 165 5.03 21.37 9.03
CA VAL A 165 4.25 21.45 10.25
C VAL A 165 4.91 20.56 11.32
N PRO A 166 5.34 21.10 12.47
CA PRO A 166 5.86 20.27 13.56
C PRO A 166 4.91 19.12 13.92
N LEU A 167 5.43 17.89 14.01
CA LEU A 167 4.62 16.69 14.27
C LEU A 167 3.76 16.80 15.55
N PHE A 168 4.26 17.46 16.60
CA PHE A 168 3.50 17.65 17.83
C PHE A 168 2.20 18.45 17.61
N LEU A 169 2.18 19.39 16.65
CA LEU A 169 0.96 20.14 16.30
C LEU A 169 -0.04 19.25 15.56
N VAL A 170 0.45 18.37 14.68
CA VAL A 170 -0.40 17.39 13.99
C VAL A 170 -1.01 16.42 15.01
N PHE A 171 -0.21 15.88 15.92
CA PHE A 171 -0.70 14.99 16.99
C PHE A 171 -1.63 15.70 17.96
N PHE A 172 -1.33 16.94 18.34
CA PHE A 172 -2.21 17.75 19.19
C PHE A 172 -3.55 17.97 18.49
N TRP A 173 -3.56 18.33 17.21
CA TRP A 173 -4.79 18.51 16.44
C TRP A 173 -5.60 17.20 16.33
N VAL A 174 -4.95 16.10 15.97
CA VAL A 174 -5.55 14.76 15.90
C VAL A 174 -6.15 14.34 17.24
N TYR A 175 -5.41 14.49 18.33
CA TYR A 175 -5.85 14.11 19.67
C TYR A 175 -7.09 14.91 20.11
N ASN A 176 -7.06 16.23 19.93
CA ASN A 176 -8.20 17.08 20.27
C ASN A 176 -9.42 16.77 19.40
N MET A 177 -9.25 16.53 18.09
CA MET A 177 -10.35 16.12 17.21
C MET A 177 -10.93 14.76 17.59
N SER A 178 -10.08 13.79 17.95
CA SER A 178 -10.52 12.50 18.46
C SER A 178 -11.32 12.66 19.75
N LEU A 179 -10.84 13.46 20.71
CA LEU A 179 -11.54 13.73 21.97
C LEU A 179 -12.90 14.41 21.70
N LEU A 180 -12.94 15.43 20.85
CA LEU A 180 -14.18 16.10 20.47
C LEU A 180 -15.19 15.11 19.86
N LEU A 181 -14.74 14.25 18.94
CA LEU A 181 -15.59 13.23 18.33
C LEU A 181 -16.11 12.19 19.33
N THR A 182 -15.39 11.89 20.41
CA THR A 182 -15.89 10.99 21.48
C THR A 182 -16.97 11.63 22.34
N LEU A 183 -16.92 12.95 22.52
CA LEU A 183 -17.86 13.71 23.36
C LEU A 183 -19.13 14.13 22.62
N LEU A 184 -19.10 14.19 21.29
CA LEU A 184 -20.24 14.60 20.47
C LEU A 184 -21.32 13.51 20.37
N PRO A 185 -22.61 13.88 20.25
CA PRO A 185 -23.69 12.94 19.95
C PRO A 185 -23.56 12.33 18.56
N ASP A 186 -24.10 11.13 18.34
CA ASP A 186 -23.96 10.40 17.07
C ASP A 186 -24.56 11.13 15.85
N SER A 187 -25.58 11.97 16.07
CA SER A 187 -26.14 12.85 15.02
C SER A 187 -25.12 13.88 14.52
N TRP A 188 -24.35 14.46 15.43
CA TRP A 188 -23.28 15.41 15.11
C TRP A 188 -22.06 14.71 14.51
N LYS A 189 -21.73 13.49 14.96
CA LYS A 189 -20.66 12.69 14.34
C LYS A 189 -20.97 12.40 12.87
N LYS A 190 -22.19 11.97 12.56
CA LYS A 190 -22.64 11.73 11.16
C LYS A 190 -22.60 12.99 10.32
N TRP A 191 -22.98 14.13 10.90
CA TRP A 191 -22.92 15.44 10.23
C TRP A 191 -21.49 15.93 10.00
N LEU A 192 -20.57 15.75 10.97
CA LEU A 192 -19.16 16.10 10.79
C LEU A 192 -18.47 15.21 9.74
N GLN A 193 -18.80 13.92 9.74
CA GLN A 193 -18.27 12.96 8.77
C GLN A 193 -18.78 13.20 7.34
N SER A 194 -19.89 13.91 7.15
CA SER A 194 -20.34 14.31 5.81
C SER A 194 -19.58 15.52 5.25
N HIS A 195 -18.73 16.17 6.05
CA HIS A 195 -17.92 17.31 5.63
C HIS A 195 -16.47 16.89 5.34
N PRO A 196 -15.91 17.31 4.19
CA PRO A 196 -14.61 16.82 3.71
C PRO A 196 -13.41 17.25 4.57
N LEU A 197 -13.59 18.21 5.49
CA LEU A 197 -12.53 18.74 6.36
C LEU A 197 -12.21 17.83 7.55
N PHE A 198 -13.11 16.91 7.89
CA PHE A 198 -12.94 16.06 9.06
C PHE A 198 -12.57 14.63 8.64
N PRO A 199 -11.43 14.09 9.13
CA PRO A 199 -11.10 12.69 8.92
C PRO A 199 -12.18 11.80 9.52
N ALA A 200 -12.42 10.64 8.90
CA ALA A 200 -13.30 9.64 9.49
C ALA A 200 -12.74 9.20 10.86
N TYR A 201 -13.62 8.87 11.80
CA TYR A 201 -13.23 8.42 13.14
C TYR A 201 -12.24 7.23 13.09
N GLU A 202 -12.42 6.33 12.12
CA GLU A 202 -11.53 5.18 11.88
C GLU A 202 -10.12 5.61 11.41
N SER A 203 -9.99 6.74 10.71
CA SER A 203 -8.69 7.31 10.32
C SER A 203 -7.87 7.76 11.54
N PHE A 204 -8.54 8.14 12.64
CA PHE A 204 -7.89 8.52 13.88
C PHE A 204 -7.46 7.32 14.74
N LYS A 205 -8.18 6.19 14.68
CA LYS A 205 -7.74 4.93 15.31
C LYS A 205 -6.41 4.43 14.74
N MET A 206 -6.17 4.59 13.43
CA MET A 206 -4.89 4.22 12.80
C MET A 206 -3.73 5.04 13.35
N ALA A 207 -3.92 6.34 13.60
CA ALA A 207 -2.87 7.23 14.10
C ALA A 207 -2.40 6.88 15.52
N HIS A 208 -3.24 6.24 16.33
CA HIS A 208 -2.92 5.82 17.69
C HIS A 208 -2.14 4.50 17.76
N SER A 209 -2.06 3.75 16.65
CA SER A 209 -1.40 2.44 16.58
C SER A 209 -0.12 2.47 15.72
N ALA A 210 0.56 3.60 15.68
CA ALA A 210 1.89 3.70 15.07
C ALA A 210 2.94 3.02 15.98
N VAL A 211 2.98 1.69 15.93
CA VAL A 211 4.03 0.90 16.58
C VAL A 211 5.32 1.11 15.79
N HIS A 212 6.36 1.59 16.48
CA HIS A 212 7.69 1.74 15.91
C HIS A 212 8.28 0.34 15.66
N VAL A 213 8.13 -0.20 14.45
CA VAL A 213 8.71 -1.50 14.11
C VAL A 213 10.16 -1.30 13.69
N SER A 214 11.06 -1.59 14.63
CA SER A 214 12.48 -1.81 14.32
C SER A 214 12.62 -3.07 13.47
N ARG A 215 13.41 -2.99 12.38
CA ARG A 215 13.75 -4.09 11.46
C ARG A 215 13.89 -5.43 12.21
N LEU A 216 12.96 -6.36 11.97
CA LEU A 216 13.11 -7.74 12.42
C LEU A 216 14.23 -8.39 11.58
N LYS A 217 15.30 -8.83 12.24
CA LYS A 217 16.37 -9.62 11.63
C LYS A 217 15.89 -11.06 11.38
N SER A 218 16.22 -11.58 10.20
CA SER A 218 15.87 -12.88 9.63
C SER A 218 16.60 -14.08 10.27
N THR A 219 16.60 -14.18 11.59
CA THR A 219 17.17 -15.34 12.26
C THR A 219 16.21 -15.74 13.37
N ASN A 220 15.32 -16.68 13.07
CA ASN A 220 14.87 -17.78 13.94
C ASN A 220 13.49 -18.29 13.49
N CYS A 221 13.49 -19.18 12.49
CA CYS A 221 12.51 -20.25 12.42
C CYS A 221 13.23 -21.60 12.42
N LEU A 222 13.19 -22.24 13.58
CA LEU A 222 13.13 -23.68 13.77
C LEU A 222 11.92 -23.94 14.67
#